data_AF-A0AAV0YKF2-F1
#
_entry.id   AF-A0AAV0YKF2-F1
#
_cell.length_a   1.000
_cell.length_b   1.000
_cell.length_c   1.000
_cell.angle_alpha   90.00
_cell.angle_beta   90.00
_cell.angle_gamma   90.00
#
_symmetry.space_group_name_H-M   'P 1'
#
loop_
_entity.id
_entity.type
_entity.pdbx_description
1 polymer ?
#
loop_
_entity_poly.entity_id
_entity_poly.type
_entity_poly.pdbx_seq_one_letter_code
_entity_poly.pdbx_strand_id
1 'polypeptide(L)'
;MVKYSQEADNATKSTKARGADLRVHFKNTRETAFAIRKTAQAKNRHSNGQGRWPAKSAKFILDLLKNAESNAEVKGLDVDALYVSHIQVNQAQKQRRRTYRAHGRINPYMSSPCHIELILSEKEEAVQKEV
;
A
#
# COMPACT_ATOMS: atom_id res chain seq x y z
N MET A 1 14.26 -12.06 -8.27
CA MET A 1 14.15 -10.63 -7.92
C MET A 1 12.69 -10.20 -8.06
N VAL A 2 12.17 -9.46 -7.09
CA VAL A 2 10.75 -9.10 -7.05
C VAL A 2 10.50 -7.87 -7.93
N LYS A 3 9.53 -7.96 -8.86
CA LYS A 3 9.19 -6.89 -9.82
C LYS A 3 8.14 -5.95 -9.26
N TYR A 4 8.38 -4.65 -9.37
CA TYR A 4 7.41 -3.59 -9.05
C TYR A 4 6.58 -3.26 -10.29
N SER A 5 5.36 -2.76 -10.07
CA SER A 5 4.48 -2.34 -11.17
C SER A 5 4.92 -1.06 -11.86
N GLN A 6 5.64 -0.20 -11.13
CA GLN A 6 6.15 1.08 -11.59
C GLN A 6 7.61 1.23 -11.14
N GLU A 7 8.40 1.89 -11.97
CA GLU A 7 9.77 2.28 -11.63
C GLU A 7 9.77 3.72 -11.10
N ALA A 8 10.73 4.03 -10.22
CA ALA A 8 10.89 5.40 -9.75
C ALA A 8 11.54 6.25 -10.84
N ASP A 9 11.12 7.51 -10.95
CA ASP A 9 11.69 8.44 -11.95
C ASP A 9 13.20 8.63 -11.76
N ASN A 10 13.64 8.65 -10.50
CA ASN A 10 15.05 8.64 -10.14
C ASN A 10 15.36 7.51 -9.15
N ALA A 11 16.17 6.53 -9.57
CA ALA A 11 16.48 5.35 -8.76
C ALA A 11 17.40 5.65 -7.55
N THR A 12 18.22 6.69 -7.62
CA THR A 12 19.10 7.07 -6.50
C THR A 12 18.32 7.80 -5.41
N LYS A 13 17.44 8.72 -5.82
CA LYS A 13 16.57 9.52 -4.93
C LYS A 13 15.24 8.84 -4.57
N SER A 14 15.21 7.52 -4.55
CA SER A 14 13.98 6.78 -4.21
C SER A 14 14.27 5.51 -3.42
N THR A 15 13.28 5.10 -2.63
CA THR A 15 13.29 3.84 -1.90
C THR A 15 12.07 3.02 -2.25
N LYS A 16 12.20 1.70 -2.12
CA LYS A 16 11.12 0.76 -2.42
C LYS A 16 10.91 -0.16 -1.23
N ALA A 17 9.67 -0.48 -0.94
CA ALA A 17 9.30 -1.47 0.05
C ALA A 17 8.14 -2.34 -0.48
N ARG A 18 8.13 -3.61 -0.08
CA ARG A 18 7.07 -4.54 -0.48
C ARG A 18 6.69 -5.48 0.65
N GLY A 19 5.39 -5.68 0.83
CA GLY A 19 4.83 -6.79 1.60
C GLY A 19 4.19 -7.80 0.66
N ALA A 20 4.52 -9.08 0.80
CA ALA A 20 3.94 -10.16 0.00
C ALA A 20 3.07 -11.10 0.86
N ASP A 21 2.02 -11.66 0.25
CA ASP A 21 1.13 -12.66 0.87
C ASP A 21 0.57 -12.23 2.23
N LEU A 22 0.31 -10.92 2.37
CA LEU A 22 -0.17 -10.34 3.62
C LEU A 22 -1.56 -10.86 3.92
N ARG A 23 -1.74 -11.39 5.13
CA ARG A 23 -3.02 -11.94 5.60
C ARG A 23 -3.98 -10.84 6.06
N VAL A 24 -4.31 -9.95 5.14
CA VAL A 24 -5.23 -8.82 5.31
C VAL A 24 -6.18 -8.75 4.13
N HIS A 25 -7.38 -8.20 4.32
CA HIS A 25 -8.41 -8.20 3.30
C HIS A 25 -8.08 -7.22 2.17
N PHE A 26 -7.86 -7.74 0.95
CA PHE A 26 -7.47 -6.98 -0.23
C PHE A 26 -8.24 -5.67 -0.42
N LYS A 27 -9.58 -5.70 -0.38
CA LYS A 27 -10.39 -4.49 -0.64
C LYS A 27 -10.15 -3.39 0.39
N ASN A 28 -10.00 -3.75 1.67
CA ASN A 28 -9.81 -2.75 2.72
C ASN A 28 -8.43 -2.10 2.61
N THR A 29 -7.42 -2.92 2.32
CA THR A 29 -6.04 -2.47 2.10
C THR A 29 -5.94 -1.59 0.87
N ARG A 30 -6.64 -1.92 -0.22
CA ARG A 30 -6.69 -1.09 -1.43
C ARG A 30 -7.25 0.30 -1.15
N GLU A 31 -8.39 0.39 -0.46
CA GLU A 31 -8.99 1.69 -0.13
C GLU A 31 -8.09 2.51 0.83
N THR A 32 -7.45 1.84 1.79
CA THR A 32 -6.52 2.50 2.73
C THR A 32 -5.29 3.03 1.99
N ALA A 33 -4.70 2.24 1.09
CA ALA A 33 -3.58 2.67 0.25
C ALA A 33 -3.96 3.83 -0.69
N PHE A 34 -5.16 3.79 -1.27
CA PHE A 34 -5.65 4.87 -2.13
C PHE A 34 -5.84 6.19 -1.36
N ALA A 35 -6.31 6.12 -0.12
CA ALA A 35 -6.44 7.27 0.76
C ALA A 35 -5.08 7.94 1.05
N ILE A 36 -4.02 7.14 1.23
CA ILE A 36 -2.65 7.62 1.45
C ILE A 36 -2.10 8.32 0.20
N ARG A 37 -2.27 7.72 -0.99
CA ARG A 37 -1.73 8.28 -2.25
C ARG A 37 -2.31 9.64 -2.61
N LYS A 38 -3.61 9.85 -2.39
CA LYS A 38 -4.33 11.06 -2.83
C LYS A 38 -4.80 11.95 -1.68
N THR A 39 -4.18 11.83 -0.50
CA THR A 39 -4.47 12.62 0.71
C THR A 39 -5.97 12.82 0.94
N ALA A 40 -6.74 11.74 0.85
CA ALA A 40 -8.19 11.81 0.93
C ALA A 40 -8.66 11.38 2.33
N GLN A 41 -8.89 12.34 3.22
CA GLN A 41 -9.68 12.06 4.43
C GLN A 41 -11.10 11.69 4.01
N ALA A 42 -11.60 10.55 4.53
CA ALA A 42 -12.90 9.97 4.18
C ALA A 42 -14.09 10.96 4.31
N LYS A 43 -13.97 11.98 5.18
CA LYS A 43 -15.00 13.00 5.39
C LYS A 43 -15.22 13.95 4.20
N ASN A 44 -14.21 14.20 3.34
CA ASN A 44 -14.26 15.31 2.38
C ASN A 44 -14.45 14.89 0.92
N ARG A 45 -14.58 13.59 0.59
CA ARG A 45 -14.52 13.14 -0.82
C ARG A 45 -15.63 12.20 -1.31
N HIS A 46 -16.28 11.42 -0.44
CA HIS A 46 -17.40 10.62 -0.89
C HIS A 46 -18.67 11.47 -0.95
N SER A 47 -19.19 11.70 -2.15
CA SER A 47 -20.51 12.28 -2.40
C SER A 47 -21.63 11.62 -1.60
N ASN A 48 -21.40 10.37 -1.14
CA ASN A 48 -22.39 9.52 -0.49
C ASN A 48 -22.10 9.32 1.03
N GLY A 49 -21.09 9.98 1.62
CA GLY A 49 -20.82 9.97 3.07
C GLY A 49 -20.35 8.64 3.69
N GLN A 50 -20.01 7.63 2.88
CA GLN A 50 -19.62 6.30 3.39
C GLN A 50 -18.12 6.23 3.74
N GLY A 51 -17.79 5.69 4.91
CA GLY A 51 -16.41 5.48 5.37
C GLY A 51 -16.30 4.39 6.44
N ARG A 52 -15.10 3.83 6.62
CA ARG A 52 -14.78 2.80 7.64
C ARG A 52 -13.34 2.96 8.13
N TRP A 53 -13.02 2.36 9.28
CA TRP A 53 -11.68 2.36 9.89
C TRP A 53 -11.09 0.94 9.92
N PRO A 54 -10.45 0.46 8.84
CA PRO A 54 -9.88 -0.88 8.78
C PRO A 54 -8.54 -0.96 9.54
N ALA A 55 -8.61 -1.09 10.87
CA ALA A 55 -7.45 -1.08 11.77
C ALA A 55 -6.32 -2.05 11.36
N LYS A 56 -6.68 -3.27 10.91
CA LYS A 56 -5.69 -4.27 10.47
C LYS A 56 -4.92 -3.79 9.23
N SER A 57 -5.61 -3.25 8.23
CA SER A 57 -4.98 -2.73 7.01
C SER A 57 -4.08 -1.54 7.30
N ALA A 58 -4.53 -0.62 8.15
CA ALA A 58 -3.73 0.52 8.57
C ALA A 58 -2.43 0.09 9.27
N LYS A 59 -2.49 -0.90 10.16
CA LYS A 59 -1.31 -1.46 10.84
C LYS A 59 -0.27 -2.01 9.86
N PHE A 60 -0.69 -2.85 8.90
CA PHE A 60 0.23 -3.42 7.91
C PHE A 60 0.88 -2.35 7.02
N ILE A 61 0.14 -1.30 6.67
CA ILE A 61 0.69 -0.21 5.85
C ILE A 61 1.66 0.64 6.68
N LEU A 62 1.36 0.90 7.97
CA LEU A 62 2.26 1.60 8.87
C LEU A 62 3.59 0.85 9.05
N ASP A 63 3.54 -0.46 9.25
CA ASP A 63 4.74 -1.30 9.36
C ASP A 63 5.55 -1.27 8.05
N LEU A 64 4.88 -1.20 6.89
CA LEU A 64 5.54 -1.07 5.59
C LEU A 64 6.20 0.31 5.40
N LEU A 65 5.58 1.38 5.89
CA LEU A 65 6.13 2.74 5.83
C LEU A 65 7.39 2.86 6.71
N LYS A 66 7.37 2.32 7.93
CA LYS A 66 8.56 2.27 8.80
C LYS A 66 9.73 1.51 8.17
N ASN A 67 9.42 0.42 7.46
CA ASN A 67 10.43 -0.31 6.69
C ASN A 67 10.97 0.54 5.53
N ALA A 68 10.11 1.28 4.82
CA ALA A 68 10.53 2.15 3.73
C ALA A 68 11.38 3.34 4.21
N GLU A 69 11.08 3.87 5.39
CA GLU A 69 11.87 4.89 6.10
C GLU A 69 13.26 4.37 6.46
N SER A 70 13.36 3.20 7.09
CA SER A 70 14.65 2.57 7.40
C SER A 70 15.49 2.31 6.14
N ASN A 71 14.85 1.94 5.02
CA ASN A 71 15.54 1.80 3.74
C ASN A 71 16.05 3.15 3.18
N ALA A 72 15.38 4.25 3.50
CA ALA A 72 15.79 5.60 3.10
C ALA A 72 16.98 6.11 3.90
N GLU A 73 16.98 5.87 5.21
CA GLU A 73 18.11 6.18 6.09
C GLU A 73 19.39 5.47 5.63
N VAL A 74 19.29 4.18 5.28
CA VAL A 74 20.43 3.40 4.76
C VAL A 74 20.94 3.95 3.43
N LYS A 75 20.07 4.56 2.62
CA LYS A 75 20.46 5.23 1.37
C LYS A 75 20.96 6.66 1.56
N GLY A 76 20.88 7.21 2.77
CA GLY A 76 21.27 8.59 3.07
C GLY A 76 20.34 9.64 2.46
N LEU A 77 19.07 9.30 2.23
CA LEU A 77 18.06 10.27 1.77
C LEU A 77 17.50 11.05 2.96
N ASP A 78 17.08 12.30 2.72
CA ASP A 78 16.39 13.08 3.75
C ASP A 78 14.98 12.54 3.99
N VAL A 79 14.74 12.00 5.19
CA VAL A 79 13.48 11.35 5.57
C VAL A 79 12.31 12.34 5.57
N ASP A 80 12.56 13.60 5.91
CA ASP A 80 11.53 14.64 6.00
C ASP A 80 11.07 15.12 4.62
N ALA A 81 11.95 15.03 3.61
CA ALA A 81 11.67 15.42 2.23
C ALA A 81 11.00 14.31 1.39
N LEU A 82 10.82 13.11 1.94
CA LEU A 82 10.23 11.98 1.22
C LEU A 82 8.71 12.13 1.08
N TYR A 83 8.22 11.71 -0.09
CA TYR A 83 6.79 11.56 -0.32
C TYR A 83 6.47 10.22 -0.99
N VAL A 84 5.23 9.76 -0.81
CA VAL A 84 4.73 8.53 -1.46
C VAL A 84 4.48 8.82 -2.93
N SER A 85 5.37 8.36 -3.81
CA SER A 85 5.24 8.52 -5.26
C SER A 85 4.27 7.49 -5.85
N HIS A 86 4.41 6.23 -5.42
CA HIS A 86 3.53 5.15 -5.85
C HIS A 86 3.20 4.18 -4.73
N ILE A 87 1.94 3.77 -4.68
CA ILE A 87 1.48 2.68 -3.83
C ILE A 87 0.46 1.85 -4.62
N GLN A 88 0.64 0.55 -4.61
CA GLN A 88 -0.25 -0.38 -5.27
C GLN A 88 -0.48 -1.62 -4.43
N VAL A 89 -1.70 -2.15 -4.53
CA VAL A 89 -2.13 -3.34 -3.82
C VAL A 89 -2.63 -4.34 -4.85
N ASN A 90 -2.00 -5.50 -4.90
CA ASN A 90 -2.34 -6.60 -5.81
C ASN A 90 -2.99 -7.75 -5.03
N GLN A 91 -3.90 -8.49 -5.66
CA GLN A 91 -4.48 -9.68 -5.04
C GLN A 91 -3.43 -10.78 -4.96
N ALA A 92 -3.36 -11.46 -3.82
CA ALA A 92 -2.54 -12.65 -3.63
C ALA A 92 -3.39 -13.93 -3.77
N GLN A 93 -2.73 -15.09 -3.76
CA GLN A 93 -3.43 -16.37 -3.88
C GLN A 93 -4.43 -16.57 -2.73
N LYS A 94 -5.67 -16.90 -3.07
CA LYS A 94 -6.73 -17.14 -2.08
C LYS A 94 -6.45 -18.39 -1.28
N GLN A 95 -6.49 -18.30 0.06
CA GLN A 95 -6.35 -19.48 0.92
C GLN A 95 -7.72 -20.12 1.11
N ARG A 96 -7.80 -21.44 0.87
CA ARG A 96 -9.06 -22.18 0.89
C ARG A 96 -9.31 -22.87 2.23
N ARG A 97 -10.54 -22.76 2.71
CA ARG A 97 -11.12 -23.53 3.82
C ARG A 97 -12.52 -24.01 3.42
N ARG A 98 -13.11 -24.88 4.23
CA ARG A 98 -14.46 -25.43 4.01
C ARG A 98 -15.48 -24.76 4.94
N THR A 99 -16.70 -24.60 4.45
CA THR A 99 -17.88 -24.31 5.27
C THR A 99 -18.93 -25.37 5.02
N TYR A 100 -19.27 -26.12 6.06
CA TYR A 100 -20.36 -27.09 6.04
C TYR A 100 -21.71 -26.37 6.06
N ARG A 101 -22.65 -26.83 5.24
CA ARG A 101 -23.97 -26.23 5.05
C ARG A 101 -25.05 -27.31 5.14
N ALA A 102 -26.31 -26.85 5.27
CA ALA A 102 -27.47 -27.74 5.32
C ALA A 102 -27.51 -28.74 4.16
N HIS A 103 -28.05 -29.93 4.44
CA HIS A 103 -28.13 -31.08 3.53
C HIS A 103 -26.77 -31.60 3.04
N GLY A 104 -25.74 -31.58 3.89
CA GLY A 104 -24.42 -32.15 3.58
C GLY A 104 -23.60 -31.35 2.55
N ARG A 105 -24.02 -30.13 2.19
CA ARG A 105 -23.31 -29.29 1.22
C ARG A 105 -21.99 -28.76 1.81
N ILE A 106 -20.96 -28.65 0.97
CA ILE A 106 -19.67 -28.07 1.32
C ILE A 106 -19.38 -26.88 0.41
N ASN A 107 -19.36 -25.68 0.99
CA ASN A 107 -19.04 -24.46 0.26
C ASN A 107 -17.59 -24.01 0.56
N PRO A 108 -16.93 -23.30 -0.37
CA PRO A 108 -15.61 -22.75 -0.13
C PRO A 108 -15.67 -21.51 0.79
N TYR A 109 -14.75 -21.45 1.74
CA TYR A 109 -14.49 -20.25 2.55
C TYR A 109 -13.08 -19.77 2.28
N MET A 110 -12.96 -18.67 1.53
CA MET A 110 -11.67 -18.21 1.02
C MET A 110 -11.23 -16.92 1.70
N SER A 111 -9.97 -16.82 2.08
CA SER A 111 -9.36 -15.52 2.39
C SER A 111 -8.87 -14.85 1.10
N SER A 112 -8.86 -13.52 1.09
CA SER A 112 -8.35 -12.70 -0.02
C SER A 112 -7.15 -11.88 0.46
N PRO A 113 -5.96 -12.50 0.60
CA PRO A 113 -4.73 -11.81 0.97
C PRO A 113 -4.26 -10.86 -0.15
N CYS A 114 -3.27 -10.03 0.13
CA CYS A 114 -2.74 -9.07 -0.84
C CYS A 114 -1.22 -8.91 -0.78
N HIS A 115 -0.66 -8.48 -1.90
CA HIS A 115 0.69 -7.91 -1.97
C HIS A 115 0.56 -6.38 -1.96
N ILE A 116 1.42 -5.70 -1.23
CA ILE A 116 1.51 -4.23 -1.22
C ILE A 116 2.89 -3.86 -1.73
N GLU A 117 2.95 -2.94 -2.68
CA GLU A 117 4.17 -2.32 -3.16
C GLU A 117 4.12 -0.81 -2.91
N LEU A 118 5.23 -0.26 -2.45
CA LEU A 118 5.39 1.13 -2.06
C LEU A 118 6.69 1.66 -2.64
N ILE A 119 6.65 2.86 -3.19
CA ILE A 119 7.80 3.64 -3.65
C ILE A 119 7.72 5.01 -3.00
N LEU A 120 8.82 5.40 -2.35
CA LEU A 120 9.02 6.74 -1.82
C LEU A 120 10.06 7.43 -2.71
N SER A 121 9.82 8.70 -3.01
CA SER A 121 10.76 9.53 -3.75
C SER A 121 11.05 10.80 -2.94
N GLU A 122 12.27 11.30 -3.05
CA GLU A 122 12.63 12.60 -2.50
C GLU A 122 12.09 13.71 -3.41
N LYS A 123 11.59 14.80 -2.80
CA LYS A 123 11.12 15.95 -3.56
C LYS A 123 12.31 16.80 -3.99
N GLU A 124 12.46 17.04 -5.30
CA GLU A 124 13.47 17.98 -5.78
C GLU A 124 13.02 19.42 -5.55
N GLU A 125 13.91 20.25 -5.03
CA GLU A 125 13.68 21.69 -4.96
C GLU A 125 13.62 22.27 -6.38
N ALA A 126 12.61 23.10 -6.64
CA ALA A 126 12.45 23.71 -7.96
C ALA A 126 13.53 24.79 -8.15
N VAL A 127 14.59 24.47 -8.89
CA VAL A 127 15.57 25.46 -9.35
C VAL A 127 14.88 26.37 -10.36
N GLN A 128 14.89 27.69 -10.12
CA GLN A 128 14.35 28.66 -11.06
C GLN A 128 15.14 28.57 -12.37
N LYS A 129 14.45 28.38 -13.50
CA LYS A 129 15.08 28.51 -14.81
C LYS A 129 15.53 29.96 -14.96
N GLU A 130 16.80 30.17 -15.26
CA GLU A 130 17.28 31.48 -15.72
C GLU A 130 16.51 31.86 -17.00
N VAL A 131 16.10 33.13 -17.04
CA VAL A 131 15.23 33.75 -18.05
C VAL A 131 15.82 33.68 -19.44
#